data_AF-W4PZT4-F1
#
_entry.id   AF-W4PZT4-F1
#
_cell.length_a   1.000
_cell.length_b   1.000
_cell.length_c   1.000
_cell.angle_alpha   90.00
_cell.angle_beta   90.00
_cell.angle_gamma   90.00
#
_symmetry.space_group_name_H-M   'P 1'
#
loop_
_entity.id
_entity.type
_entity.pdbx_description
1 polymer ?
#
loop_
_entity_poly.entity_id
_entity_poly.type
_entity_poly.pdbx_seq_one_letter_code
_entity_poly.pdbx_strand_id
1 'polypeptide(L)'
;MINSVCGCAGGIARPAAAYMKNYETQPDRFVTVFAGQDKEATARARDYFTGYAPSSPSFALLKDGEIKTMVERYEIEGHEPIQVVQKLEKAFDDFCKE
;
A
#
# COMPACT_ATOMS: atom_id res chain seq x y z
N MET A 1 1.34 0.63 4.16
CA MET A 1 0.69 1.71 3.36
C MET A 1 1.44 3.02 3.55
N ILE A 2 1.62 3.79 2.48
CA ILE A 2 2.09 5.17 2.55
C ILE A 2 0.83 6.05 2.43
N ASN A 3 0.41 6.63 3.54
CA ASN A 3 -0.78 7.48 3.61
C ASN A 3 -0.47 8.91 3.14
N SER A 4 -1.51 9.69 2.83
CA SER A 4 -1.39 11.06 2.35
C SER A 4 -2.65 11.88 2.68
N VAL A 5 -2.53 13.20 2.63
CA VAL A 5 -3.66 14.14 2.75
C VAL A 5 -4.49 14.25 1.46
N CYS A 6 -4.00 13.72 0.33
CA CYS A 6 -4.65 13.82 -0.97
C CYS A 6 -6.04 13.16 -0.99
N GLY A 7 -6.94 13.68 -1.84
CA GLY A 7 -8.32 13.16 -1.97
C GLY A 7 -8.40 11.66 -2.31
N CYS A 8 -7.55 11.17 -3.21
CA CYS A 8 -7.47 9.73 -3.54
C CYS A 8 -7.06 8.86 -2.34
N ALA A 9 -6.33 9.39 -1.37
CA ALA A 9 -6.02 8.65 -0.14
C ALA A 9 -7.26 8.45 0.73
N GLY A 10 -8.16 9.44 0.77
CA GLY A 10 -9.45 9.36 1.48
C GLY A 10 -10.52 8.56 0.74
N GLY A 11 -10.69 8.81 -0.55
CA GLY A 11 -11.74 8.20 -1.35
C GLY A 11 -11.46 6.76 -1.78
N ILE A 12 -10.18 6.36 -1.89
CA ILE A 12 -9.81 5.11 -2.57
C ILE A 12 -8.86 4.29 -1.70
N ALA A 13 -7.67 4.81 -1.38
CA ALA A 13 -6.65 4.01 -0.71
C ALA A 13 -7.07 3.55 0.70
N ARG A 14 -7.49 4.46 1.59
CA ARG A 14 -7.90 4.07 2.95
C ARG A 14 -9.09 3.11 2.98
N PRO A 15 -10.16 3.30 2.18
CA PRO A 15 -11.23 2.31 2.04
C PRO A 15 -10.73 0.94 1.56
N ALA A 16 -9.87 0.89 0.54
CA ALA A 16 -9.30 -0.36 0.05
C ALA A 16 -8.48 -1.08 1.14
N ALA A 17 -7.64 -0.33 1.89
CA ALA A 17 -6.87 -0.87 3.00
C ALA A 17 -7.76 -1.42 4.14
N ALA A 18 -8.88 -0.75 4.42
CA ALA A 18 -9.84 -1.19 5.43
C ALA A 18 -10.56 -2.47 4.99
N TYR A 19 -10.89 -2.61 3.70
CA TYR A 19 -11.47 -3.83 3.16
C TYR A 19 -10.53 -5.02 3.30
N MET A 20 -9.25 -4.85 2.96
CA MET A 20 -8.25 -5.93 3.00
C MET A 20 -8.04 -6.55 4.39
N LYS A 21 -8.43 -5.87 5.47
CA LYS A 21 -8.41 -6.45 6.83
C LYS A 21 -9.39 -7.59 7.04
N ASN A 22 -10.37 -7.75 6.15
CA ASN A 22 -11.35 -8.84 6.19
C ASN A 22 -11.11 -9.89 5.11
N TYR A 23 -10.02 -9.75 4.32
CA TYR A 23 -9.69 -10.71 3.28
C TYR A 23 -9.08 -11.98 3.90
N GLU A 24 -9.23 -13.14 3.25
CA GLU A 24 -8.80 -14.42 3.83
C GLU A 24 -7.27 -14.53 3.93
N THR A 25 -6.57 -14.25 2.83
CA THR A 25 -5.09 -14.24 2.79
C THR A 25 -4.58 -12.90 3.31
N GLN A 26 -3.79 -12.85 4.39
CA GLN A 26 -3.31 -11.58 4.94
C GLN A 26 -1.80 -11.61 5.26
N PRO A 27 -1.11 -10.46 5.18
CA PRO A 27 0.21 -10.32 5.75
C PRO A 27 0.16 -10.33 7.29
N ASP A 28 1.26 -10.72 7.93
CA ASP A 28 1.37 -10.76 9.40
C ASP A 28 1.16 -9.39 10.06
N ARG A 29 1.48 -8.31 9.33
CA ARG A 29 1.48 -6.95 9.86
C ARG A 29 0.92 -5.96 8.87
N PHE A 30 -0.05 -5.17 9.32
CA PHE A 30 -0.51 -3.97 8.64
C PHE A 30 0.08 -2.74 9.31
N VAL A 31 0.94 -2.03 8.60
CA VAL A 31 1.60 -0.81 9.08
C VAL A 31 1.42 0.36 8.12
N THR A 32 1.53 1.58 8.64
CA THR A 32 1.35 2.80 7.84
C THR A 32 2.34 3.90 8.24
N VAL A 33 2.70 4.74 7.30
CA VAL A 33 3.44 6.00 7.49
C VAL A 33 2.70 7.13 6.79
N PHE A 34 2.80 8.37 7.27
CA PHE A 34 2.04 9.47 6.71
C PHE A 34 2.94 10.43 5.90
N ALA A 35 2.85 10.37 4.58
CA ALA A 35 3.63 11.24 3.70
C ALA A 35 3.26 12.71 3.90
N GLY A 36 4.27 13.55 4.12
CA GLY A 36 4.13 14.99 4.36
C GLY A 36 3.97 15.37 5.83
N GLN A 37 3.40 14.49 6.66
CA GLN A 37 3.26 14.69 8.10
C GLN A 37 4.44 14.07 8.84
N ASP A 38 4.65 12.76 8.68
CA ASP A 38 5.72 11.99 9.30
C ASP A 38 6.89 11.80 8.31
N LYS A 39 7.62 12.89 8.04
CA LYS A 39 8.64 12.92 6.98
C LYS A 39 9.75 11.89 7.18
N GLU A 40 10.30 11.79 8.38
CA GLU A 40 11.40 10.88 8.71
C GLU A 40 10.95 9.42 8.63
N ALA A 41 9.79 9.09 9.21
CA ALA A 41 9.21 7.75 9.12
C ALA A 41 8.92 7.35 7.66
N THR A 42 8.37 8.27 6.87
CA THR A 42 8.11 8.03 5.44
C THR A 42 9.38 7.84 4.64
N ALA A 43 10.43 8.64 4.90
CA ALA A 43 11.72 8.50 4.26
C ALA A 43 12.34 7.13 4.57
N ARG A 44 12.36 6.75 5.86
CA ARG A 44 12.86 5.45 6.29
C ARG A 44 12.10 4.28 5.67
N ALA A 45 10.78 4.37 5.55
CA ALA A 45 9.99 3.34 4.88
C ALA A 45 10.36 3.21 3.39
N ARG A 46 10.63 4.32 2.71
CA ARG A 46 11.00 4.34 1.29
C ARG A 46 12.35 3.69 1.01
N ASP A 47 13.27 3.65 1.97
CA ASP A 47 14.54 2.92 1.83
C ASP A 47 14.33 1.43 1.51
N TYR A 48 13.21 0.84 1.93
CA TYR A 48 12.87 -0.56 1.67
C TYR A 48 12.23 -0.78 0.29
N PHE A 49 11.77 0.27 -0.40
CA PHE A 49 10.98 0.18 -1.65
C PHE A 49 11.87 0.35 -2.89
N THR A 50 12.95 -0.43 -2.94
CA THR A 50 13.93 -0.36 -4.03
C THR A 50 13.29 -0.61 -5.39
N GLY A 51 13.60 0.23 -6.39
CA GLY A 51 13.07 0.11 -7.76
C GLY A 51 11.75 0.86 -8.01
N TYR A 52 11.15 1.45 -6.98
CA TYR A 52 9.91 2.23 -7.12
C TYR A 52 10.15 3.72 -6.89
N ALA A 53 9.49 4.55 -7.68
CA ALA A 53 9.54 6.00 -7.49
C ALA A 53 8.71 6.41 -6.26
N PRO A 54 9.15 7.41 -5.47
CA PRO A 54 8.41 7.84 -4.29
C PRO A 54 7.06 8.47 -4.69
N SER A 55 5.97 7.79 -4.35
CA SER A 55 4.60 8.26 -4.60
C SER A 55 3.70 8.10 -3.35
N SER A 56 2.60 8.86 -3.29
CA SER A 56 1.63 8.78 -2.19
C SER A 56 0.23 9.26 -2.64
N PRO A 57 -0.86 8.58 -2.27
CA PRO A 57 -0.90 7.32 -1.52
C PRO A 57 -0.34 6.14 -2.31
N SER A 58 0.18 5.12 -1.62
CA SER A 58 0.67 3.88 -2.23
C SER A 58 0.67 2.71 -1.23
N PHE A 59 0.69 1.47 -1.75
CA PHE A 59 0.78 0.25 -0.95
C PHE A 59 2.05 -0.51 -1.31
N ALA A 60 2.81 -0.91 -0.31
CA ALA A 60 4.00 -1.76 -0.47
C ALA A 60 3.78 -3.05 0.31
N LEU A 61 4.03 -4.19 -0.33
CA LEU A 61 4.04 -5.50 0.32
C LEU A 61 5.47 -5.99 0.47
N LEU A 62 5.88 -6.23 1.71
CA LEU A 62 7.22 -6.68 2.05
C LEU A 62 7.18 -8.09 2.61
N LYS A 63 8.22 -8.87 2.29
CA LYS A 63 8.48 -10.19 2.89
C LYS A 63 9.95 -10.24 3.26
N ASP A 64 10.23 -10.54 4.54
CA ASP A 64 11.57 -10.60 5.11
C ASP A 64 12.43 -9.33 4.90
N GLY A 65 11.77 -8.17 4.89
CA GLY A 65 12.43 -6.87 4.71
C GLY A 65 12.67 -6.48 3.25
N GLU A 66 12.31 -7.34 2.29
CA GLU A 66 12.39 -7.05 0.86
C GLU A 66 11.03 -6.69 0.28
N ILE A 67 11.00 -5.69 -0.61
CA ILE A 67 9.82 -5.35 -1.39
C ILE A 67 9.50 -6.48 -2.39
N LYS A 68 8.26 -6.97 -2.39
CA LYS A 68 7.78 -7.97 -3.36
C LYS A 68 6.92 -7.34 -4.45
N THR A 69 6.06 -6.40 -4.07
CA THR A 69 5.28 -5.62 -5.03
C THR A 69 4.80 -4.32 -4.39
N MET A 70 4.44 -3.36 -5.25
CA MET A 70 3.89 -2.07 -4.84
C MET A 70 2.71 -1.70 -5.75
N VAL A 71 1.64 -1.17 -5.14
CA VAL A 71 0.56 -0.49 -5.85
C VAL A 71 0.84 1.01 -5.77
N GLU A 72 1.24 1.60 -6.89
CA GLU A 72 1.69 2.99 -6.95
C GLU A 72 0.52 3.97 -7.05
N ARG A 73 0.79 5.26 -6.84
CA ARG A 73 -0.24 6.30 -6.90
C ARG A 73 -1.04 6.28 -8.20
N TYR A 74 -0.40 6.08 -9.36
CA TYR A 74 -1.10 6.09 -10.65
C TYR A 74 -2.05 4.90 -10.84
N GLU A 75 -1.90 3.84 -10.04
CA GLU A 75 -2.81 2.68 -10.01
C GLU A 75 -3.96 2.85 -9.01
N ILE A 76 -3.91 3.93 -8.21
CA ILE A 76 -4.92 4.29 -7.20
C ILE A 76 -5.70 5.51 -7.68
N GLU A 77 -5.01 6.55 -8.13
CA GLU A 77 -5.62 7.77 -8.64
C GLU A 77 -6.40 7.47 -9.92
N GLY A 78 -7.64 7.96 -10.00
CA GLY A 78 -8.53 7.71 -11.13
C GLY A 78 -9.12 6.29 -11.21
N HIS A 79 -8.91 5.46 -10.19
CA HIS A 79 -9.47 4.11 -10.12
C HIS A 79 -10.56 4.01 -9.04
N GLU A 80 -11.47 3.05 -9.22
CA GLU A 80 -12.47 2.75 -8.21
C GLU A 80 -11.84 1.97 -7.04
N PRO A 81 -12.32 2.14 -5.79
CA PRO A 81 -11.79 1.43 -4.63
C PRO A 81 -11.73 -0.09 -4.81
N ILE A 82 -12.73 -0.67 -5.48
CA ILE A 82 -12.78 -2.12 -5.75
C ILE A 82 -11.65 -2.59 -6.69
N GLN A 83 -11.22 -1.76 -7.63
CA GLN A 83 -10.12 -2.12 -8.52
C GLN A 83 -8.78 -2.14 -7.77
N VAL A 84 -8.60 -1.21 -6.82
CA VAL A 84 -7.42 -1.21 -5.94
C VAL A 84 -7.46 -2.41 -4.99
N VAL A 85 -8.63 -2.76 -4.46
CA VAL A 85 -8.82 -3.99 -3.67
C VAL A 85 -8.40 -5.22 -4.46
N GLN A 86 -8.87 -5.40 -5.70
CA GLN A 86 -8.51 -6.55 -6.53
C GLN A 86 -6.99 -6.65 -6.78
N LYS A 87 -6.31 -5.52 -6.95
CA LYS A 87 -4.83 -5.49 -7.04
C LYS A 87 -4.18 -5.97 -5.74
N LEU A 88 -4.72 -5.56 -4.58
CA LEU A 88 -4.22 -5.97 -3.27
C LEU A 88 -4.52 -7.45 -2.97
N GLU A 89 -5.72 -7.94 -3.31
CA GLU A 89 -6.09 -9.35 -3.20
C GLU A 89 -5.11 -10.22 -3.98
N LYS A 90 -4.86 -9.89 -5.25
CA LYS A 90 -3.88 -10.59 -6.07
C LYS A 90 -2.48 -10.56 -5.45
N ALA A 91 -2.03 -9.40 -4.99
CA ALA A 91 -0.73 -9.29 -4.32
C ALA A 91 -0.64 -10.14 -3.04
N PHE A 92 -1.71 -10.19 -2.25
CA PHE A 92 -1.74 -11.00 -1.04
C PHE A 92 -1.75 -12.49 -1.38
N ASP A 93 -2.52 -12.89 -2.38
CA ASP A 93 -2.55 -14.26 -2.85
C ASP A 93 -1.22 -14.74 -3.43
N ASP A 94 -0.49 -13.87 -4.15
CA ASP A 94 0.78 -14.22 -4.78
C ASP A 94 1.93 -14.34 -3.75
N PHE A 95 1.89 -13.61 -2.62
CA PHE A 95 3.04 -13.45 -1.73
C PHE A 95 2.80 -13.80 -0.25
N CYS A 96 1.55 -13.87 0.20
CA CYS A 96 1.16 -14.18 1.58
C CYS A 96 0.58 -15.60 1.75
N LYS A 97 0.40 -16.37 0.68
CA LYS A 97 0.12 -17.81 0.79
C LYS A 97 1.41 -18.55 1.20
N GLU A 98 1.26 -19.53 2.10
CA GLU A 98 2.34 -20.41 2.58
C GLU A 98 3.03 -21.17 1.44
#